data_AF-A0A7V3UYG1-F1
#
_entry.id   AF-A0A7V3UYG1-F1
#
_cell.length_a   1.000
_cell.length_b   1.000
_cell.length_c   1.000
_cell.angle_alpha   90.00
_cell.angle_beta   90.00
_cell.angle_gamma   90.00
#
_symmetry.space_group_name_H-M   'P 1'
#
loop_
_entity.id
_entity.type
_entity.pdbx_description
1 polymer ?
#
loop_
_entity_poly.entity_id
_entity_poly.type
_entity_poly.pdbx_seq_one_letter_code
_entity_poly.pdbx_strand_id
1 'polypeptide(L)'
;MSADHENWTSPYELQGAARLDALARASEVLNEWGLVMPPGEPLVLDFGLGNFKEIGEIEYWIVNDTENRYCGKFLFLFEGQRCPSHHHGTKDETFFIVRGSVAMTEDGVERIMDAGEVLKMPPGRQHTFAAVNGPALILEVSLPSVPNDNFFEDKRIGNRGVL
;
A
#
# COMPACT_ATOMS: atom_id res chain seq x y z
N MET A 1 -17.40 18.06 11.91
CA MET A 1 -15.95 17.91 12.15
C MET A 1 -15.36 17.60 10.80
N SER A 2 -14.60 18.53 10.21
CA SER A 2 -13.86 18.20 8.99
C SER A 2 -12.91 17.08 9.36
N ALA A 3 -12.99 15.95 8.67
CA ALA A 3 -11.79 15.12 8.59
C ALA A 3 -10.80 16.02 7.86
N ASP A 4 -9.80 16.51 8.58
CA ASP A 4 -8.70 17.24 7.96
C ASP A 4 -8.00 16.20 7.08
N HIS A 5 -8.37 16.19 5.81
CA HIS A 5 -7.75 15.33 4.80
C HIS A 5 -6.36 15.91 4.57
N GLU A 6 -5.42 15.50 5.41
CA GLU A 6 -4.01 15.86 5.24
C GLU A 6 -3.56 15.41 3.85
N ASN A 7 -2.90 16.33 3.13
CA ASN A 7 -2.22 15.98 1.90
C ASN A 7 -0.95 15.23 2.28
N TRP A 8 -1.05 13.90 2.34
CA TRP A 8 0.10 13.03 2.46
C TRP A 8 0.94 13.16 1.18
N THR A 9 2.26 13.35 1.33
CA THR A 9 3.17 13.41 0.18
C THR A 9 4.41 12.57 0.47
N SER A 10 4.92 11.89 -0.55
CA SER A 10 6.16 11.12 -0.46
C SER A 10 7.11 11.50 -1.61
N PRO A 11 8.42 11.67 -1.36
CA PRO A 11 9.38 11.90 -2.44
C PRO A 11 9.65 10.64 -3.28
N TYR A 12 9.06 9.50 -2.91
CA TYR A 12 9.21 8.19 -3.56
C TYR A 12 7.99 7.83 -4.42
N GLU A 13 7.35 8.87 -4.98
CA GLU A 13 6.19 8.75 -5.83
C GLU A 13 6.55 8.89 -7.32
N LEU A 14 5.79 8.18 -8.16
CA LEU A 14 5.73 8.41 -9.59
C LEU A 14 5.28 9.86 -9.87
N GLN A 15 5.89 10.50 -10.86
CA GLN A 15 5.65 11.93 -11.16
C GLN A 15 5.10 12.16 -12.57
N GLY A 16 4.54 13.35 -12.79
CA GLY A 16 4.16 13.85 -14.11
C GLY A 16 3.11 13.00 -14.84
N ALA A 17 3.27 12.84 -16.15
CA ALA A 17 2.30 12.15 -16.99
C ALA A 17 2.08 10.68 -16.59
N ALA A 18 3.13 10.00 -16.12
CA ALA A 18 3.03 8.62 -15.68
C ALA A 18 2.16 8.47 -14.42
N ARG A 19 2.25 9.43 -13.48
CA ARG A 19 1.35 9.49 -12.31
C ARG A 19 -0.11 9.64 -12.74
N LEU A 20 -0.37 10.57 -13.66
CA LEU A 20 -1.73 10.83 -14.13
C LEU A 20 -2.34 9.63 -14.85
N ASP A 21 -1.55 8.92 -15.67
CA ASP A 21 -1.96 7.67 -16.32
C ASP A 21 -2.28 6.57 -15.30
N ALA A 22 -1.41 6.36 -14.31
CA ALA A 22 -1.63 5.38 -13.25
C ALA A 22 -2.94 5.66 -12.48
N LEU A 23 -3.19 6.92 -12.13
CA LEU A 23 -4.42 7.31 -11.43
C LEU A 23 -5.68 7.14 -12.27
N ALA A 24 -5.61 7.50 -13.56
CA ALA A 24 -6.73 7.31 -14.48
C ALA A 24 -7.11 5.83 -14.61
N ARG A 25 -6.11 4.96 -14.83
CA ARG A 25 -6.31 3.50 -14.95
C ARG A 25 -6.79 2.87 -13.66
N ALA A 26 -6.27 3.29 -12.50
CA ALA A 26 -6.77 2.82 -11.22
C ALA A 26 -8.22 3.24 -10.99
N SER A 27 -8.57 4.49 -11.37
CA SER A 27 -9.95 4.97 -11.28
C SER A 27 -10.92 4.18 -12.16
N GLU A 28 -10.52 3.80 -13.38
CA GLU A 28 -11.33 2.93 -14.24
C GLU A 28 -11.67 1.60 -13.54
N VAL A 29 -10.66 0.90 -13.00
CA VAL A 29 -10.84 -0.37 -12.28
C VAL A 29 -11.74 -0.20 -11.04
N LEU A 30 -11.49 0.83 -10.23
CA LEU A 30 -12.26 1.08 -9.02
C LEU A 30 -13.73 1.42 -9.33
N ASN A 31 -13.98 2.18 -10.40
CA ASN A 31 -15.32 2.50 -10.87
C ASN A 31 -16.05 1.26 -11.39
N GLU A 32 -15.38 0.38 -12.13
CA GLU A 32 -15.93 -0.91 -12.58
C GLU A 32 -16.33 -1.80 -11.39
N TRP A 33 -15.59 -1.74 -10.29
CA TRP A 33 -15.93 -2.43 -9.03
C TRP A 33 -17.02 -1.73 -8.21
N GLY A 34 -17.48 -0.56 -8.65
CA GLY A 34 -18.47 0.25 -7.92
C GLY A 34 -17.95 0.82 -6.61
N LEU A 35 -16.63 1.04 -6.49
CA LEU A 35 -15.99 1.54 -5.29
C LEU A 35 -15.63 3.02 -5.43
N VAL A 36 -15.87 3.78 -4.38
CA VAL A 36 -15.43 5.17 -4.24
C VAL A 36 -14.38 5.23 -3.15
N MET A 37 -13.20 5.76 -3.49
CA MET A 37 -12.09 5.88 -2.53
C MET A 37 -12.28 7.08 -1.61
N PRO A 38 -11.62 7.07 -0.42
CA PRO A 38 -11.61 8.22 0.47
C PRO A 38 -11.20 9.53 -0.24
N PRO A 39 -11.76 10.68 0.17
CA PRO A 39 -11.34 11.96 -0.38
C PRO A 39 -9.90 12.30 0.02
N GLY A 40 -9.14 12.89 -0.90
CA GLY A 40 -7.74 13.23 -0.73
C GLY A 40 -6.93 12.87 -1.98
N GLU A 41 -5.71 13.39 -2.08
CA GLU A 41 -4.78 12.92 -3.11
C GLU A 41 -4.15 11.59 -2.67
N PRO A 42 -4.25 10.52 -3.48
CA PRO A 42 -3.55 9.27 -3.19
C PRO A 42 -2.04 9.40 -3.42
N LEU A 43 -1.28 8.58 -2.68
CA LEU A 43 0.15 8.39 -2.94
C LEU A 43 0.33 7.37 -4.06
N VAL A 44 1.12 7.69 -5.08
CA VAL A 44 1.44 6.76 -6.18
C VAL A 44 2.89 6.32 -6.05
N LEU A 45 3.14 5.31 -5.23
CA LEU A 45 4.48 4.92 -4.80
C LEU A 45 5.17 4.04 -5.87
N ASP A 46 6.36 4.46 -6.29
CA ASP A 46 7.31 3.63 -7.03
C ASP A 46 8.56 3.30 -6.19
N PHE A 47 8.53 3.69 -4.91
CA PHE A 47 9.57 3.51 -3.90
C PHE A 47 10.93 4.12 -4.30
N GLY A 48 10.94 5.08 -5.24
CA GLY A 48 12.15 5.69 -5.78
C GLY A 48 12.94 4.79 -6.72
N LEU A 49 12.34 3.67 -7.17
CA LEU A 49 13.00 2.69 -8.03
C LEU A 49 12.75 2.94 -9.53
N GLY A 50 11.82 3.82 -9.89
CA GLY A 50 11.53 4.16 -11.28
C GLY A 50 10.93 3.01 -12.10
N ASN A 51 10.41 1.96 -11.44
CA ASN A 51 9.85 0.77 -12.08
C ASN A 51 8.43 0.47 -11.56
N PHE A 52 7.58 1.50 -11.57
CA PHE A 52 6.22 1.43 -11.02
C PHE A 52 5.40 0.23 -11.51
N LYS A 53 5.57 -0.19 -12.77
CA LYS A 53 4.81 -1.30 -13.37
C LYS A 53 5.03 -2.62 -12.62
N GLU A 54 6.25 -2.87 -12.16
CA GLU A 54 6.61 -4.11 -11.46
C GLU A 54 6.63 -3.91 -9.95
N ILE A 55 7.15 -2.77 -9.48
CA ILE A 55 7.34 -2.45 -8.08
C ILE A 55 6.68 -1.10 -7.78
N GLY A 56 5.58 -1.15 -7.03
CA GLY A 56 4.79 0.03 -6.70
C GLY A 56 3.44 -0.32 -6.10
N GLU A 57 2.72 0.71 -5.67
CA GLU A 57 1.33 0.63 -5.24
C GLU A 57 0.69 2.03 -5.24
N ILE A 58 -0.63 2.08 -5.16
CA ILE A 58 -1.36 3.33 -4.93
C ILE A 58 -2.04 3.26 -3.56
N GLU A 59 -1.71 4.19 -2.67
CA GLU A 59 -2.31 4.27 -1.34
C GLU A 59 -3.40 5.35 -1.31
N TYR A 60 -4.62 4.94 -0.94
CA TYR A 60 -5.71 5.85 -0.62
C TYR A 60 -5.92 5.88 0.90
N TRP A 61 -5.53 6.99 1.53
CA TRP A 61 -5.53 7.10 2.98
C TRP A 61 -6.93 7.47 3.49
N ILE A 62 -7.43 6.69 4.44
CA ILE A 62 -8.66 6.98 5.16
C ILE A 62 -8.33 7.96 6.30
N VAL A 63 -7.32 7.62 7.09
CA VAL A 63 -6.93 8.32 8.32
C VAL A 63 -5.55 7.84 8.79
N ASN A 64 -4.82 8.71 9.48
CA ASN A 64 -3.62 8.36 10.25
C ASN A 64 -3.59 9.18 11.55
N ASP A 65 -4.42 8.78 12.50
CA ASP A 65 -4.61 9.48 13.76
C ASP A 65 -3.54 9.01 14.76
N THR A 66 -2.47 9.78 14.86
CA THR A 66 -1.35 9.48 15.77
C THR A 66 -1.70 9.71 17.25
N GLU A 67 -2.66 10.60 17.53
CA GLU A 67 -3.10 10.91 18.89
C GLU A 67 -3.95 9.76 19.47
N ASN A 68 -4.93 9.29 18.70
CA ASN A 68 -5.82 8.19 19.08
C ASN A 68 -5.32 6.81 18.62
N ARG A 69 -4.17 6.77 17.94
CA ARG A 69 -3.41 5.57 17.57
C ARG A 69 -4.08 4.60 16.61
N TYR A 70 -4.61 5.09 15.49
CA TYR A 70 -5.10 4.21 14.42
C TYR A 70 -4.86 4.79 13.03
N CYS A 71 -4.64 3.90 12.08
CA CYS A 71 -4.49 4.21 10.67
C CYS A 71 -5.37 3.27 9.84
N GLY A 72 -5.86 3.78 8.72
CA GLY A 72 -6.58 3.02 7.72
C GLY A 72 -6.19 3.47 6.32
N LYS A 73 -5.88 2.51 5.44
CA LYS A 73 -5.51 2.77 4.05
C LYS A 73 -6.11 1.72 3.13
N PHE A 74 -6.46 2.11 1.92
CA PHE A 74 -6.59 1.16 0.82
C PHE A 74 -5.30 1.13 0.02
N LEU A 75 -4.79 -0.06 -0.25
CA LEU A 75 -3.62 -0.32 -1.08
C LEU A 75 -4.10 -0.97 -2.38
N PHE A 76 -3.96 -0.25 -3.49
CA PHE A 76 -4.32 -0.74 -4.82
C PHE A 76 -3.07 -1.17 -5.56
N LEU A 77 -3.13 -2.35 -6.18
CA LEU A 77 -2.07 -2.89 -7.04
C LEU A 77 -2.65 -3.28 -8.40
N PHE A 78 -1.93 -2.92 -9.46
CA PHE A 78 -2.18 -3.49 -10.78
C PHE A 78 -1.73 -4.96 -10.83
N GLU A 79 -2.28 -5.73 -11.77
CA GLU A 79 -1.86 -7.12 -11.98
C GLU A 79 -0.34 -7.25 -12.13
N GLY A 80 0.28 -8.14 -11.35
CA GLY A 80 1.72 -8.38 -11.35
C GLY A 80 2.55 -7.33 -10.63
N GLN A 81 1.95 -6.22 -10.19
CA GLN A 81 2.63 -5.19 -9.40
C GLN A 81 2.83 -5.70 -7.96
N ARG A 82 3.98 -5.34 -7.38
CA ARG A 82 4.41 -5.80 -6.05
C ARG A 82 4.82 -4.64 -5.15
N CYS A 83 4.37 -4.69 -3.90
CA CYS A 83 4.97 -3.89 -2.83
C CYS A 83 6.28 -4.56 -2.37
N PRO A 84 7.41 -3.83 -2.30
CA PRO A 84 8.70 -4.39 -1.92
C PRO A 84 8.70 -5.11 -0.57
N SER A 85 9.63 -6.06 -0.40
CA SER A 85 9.84 -6.76 0.87
C SER A 85 10.27 -5.79 1.97
N HIS A 86 9.46 -5.68 3.03
CA HIS A 86 9.75 -4.86 4.21
C HIS A 86 9.17 -5.43 5.50
N HIS A 87 9.55 -4.83 6.64
CA HIS A 87 8.85 -5.01 7.90
C HIS A 87 8.69 -3.65 8.59
N HIS A 88 7.80 -3.62 9.59
CA HIS A 88 7.61 -2.46 10.44
C HIS A 88 8.28 -2.64 11.80
N GLY A 89 8.89 -1.58 12.34
CA GLY A 89 9.50 -1.63 13.67
C GLY A 89 8.46 -1.64 14.79
N THR A 90 7.40 -0.84 14.62
CA THR A 90 6.39 -0.58 15.64
C THR A 90 4.96 -0.76 15.13
N LYS A 91 4.70 -0.51 13.84
CA LYS A 91 3.36 -0.65 13.27
C LYS A 91 2.91 -2.12 13.34
N ASP A 92 1.76 -2.32 13.96
CA ASP A 92 1.03 -3.58 13.95
C ASP A 92 -0.17 -3.40 13.02
N GLU A 93 -0.28 -4.21 11.98
CA GLU A 93 -1.22 -4.00 10.89
C GLU A 93 -1.99 -5.27 10.54
N THR A 94 -3.14 -5.09 9.91
CA THR A 94 -4.00 -6.19 9.46
C THR A 94 -4.42 -5.90 8.03
N PHE A 95 -4.19 -6.86 7.15
CA PHE A 95 -4.64 -6.82 5.77
C PHE A 95 -5.96 -7.57 5.62
N PHE A 96 -6.91 -6.94 4.93
CA PHE A 96 -8.15 -7.55 4.46
C PHE A 96 -8.23 -7.41 2.94
N ILE A 97 -8.38 -8.52 2.22
CA ILE A 97 -8.50 -8.46 0.75
C ILE A 97 -9.92 -8.03 0.39
N VAL A 98 -10.07 -6.82 -0.16
CA VAL A 98 -11.37 -6.26 -0.54
C VAL A 98 -11.81 -6.84 -1.89
N ARG A 99 -10.89 -6.88 -2.86
CA ARG A 99 -11.10 -7.38 -4.22
C ARG A 99 -9.81 -7.96 -4.80
N GLY A 100 -9.96 -8.88 -5.75
CA GLY A 100 -8.85 -9.54 -6.44
C GLY A 100 -8.23 -10.68 -5.64
N SER A 101 -7.08 -11.14 -6.09
CA SER A 101 -6.25 -12.15 -5.45
C SER A 101 -4.84 -11.59 -5.22
N VAL A 102 -4.25 -11.88 -4.07
CA VAL A 102 -2.96 -11.35 -3.65
C VAL A 102 -2.04 -12.49 -3.25
N ALA A 103 -0.87 -12.57 -3.86
CA ALA A 103 0.22 -13.39 -3.35
C ALA A 103 0.88 -12.65 -2.18
N MET A 104 0.58 -13.08 -0.96
CA MET A 104 1.11 -12.54 0.28
C MET A 104 2.22 -13.45 0.79
N THR A 105 3.40 -12.89 1.01
CA THR A 105 4.55 -13.64 1.54
C THR A 105 4.93 -13.07 2.89
N GLU A 106 4.95 -13.91 3.92
CA GLU A 106 5.49 -13.57 5.25
C GLU A 106 6.53 -14.62 5.67
N ASP A 107 7.68 -14.18 6.19
CA ASP A 107 8.80 -15.05 6.60
C ASP A 107 9.20 -16.11 5.54
N GLY A 108 9.13 -15.74 4.26
CA GLY A 108 9.48 -16.61 3.13
C GLY A 108 8.41 -17.65 2.75
N VAL A 109 7.25 -17.66 3.41
CA VAL A 109 6.10 -18.50 3.05
C VAL A 109 5.10 -17.67 2.26
N GLU A 110 4.89 -18.04 0.99
CA GLU A 110 3.88 -17.42 0.14
C GLU A 110 2.53 -18.14 0.27
N ARG A 111 1.46 -17.35 0.29
CA ARG A 111 0.08 -17.82 0.21
C ARG A 111 -0.71 -16.92 -0.74
N ILE A 112 -1.59 -17.51 -1.52
CA ILE A 112 -2.59 -16.75 -2.27
C ILE A 112 -3.74 -16.44 -1.33
N MET A 113 -4.11 -15.17 -1.25
CA MET A 113 -5.24 -14.66 -0.49
C MET A 113 -6.27 -14.05 -1.43
N ASP A 114 -7.51 -14.50 -1.35
CA ASP A 114 -8.64 -14.02 -2.13
C ASP A 114 -9.52 -13.05 -1.34
N ALA A 115 -10.43 -12.37 -2.04
CA ALA A 115 -11.37 -11.42 -1.44
C ALA A 115 -12.13 -12.03 -0.24
N GLY A 116 -12.12 -11.31 0.88
CA GLY A 116 -12.71 -11.74 2.14
C GLY A 116 -11.71 -12.29 3.16
N GLU A 117 -10.51 -12.67 2.72
CA GLU A 117 -9.48 -13.19 3.63
C GLU A 117 -8.75 -12.08 4.40
N VAL A 118 -8.28 -12.44 5.60
CA VAL A 118 -7.64 -11.53 6.56
C VAL A 118 -6.30 -12.12 7.00
N LEU A 119 -5.27 -11.28 7.07
CA LEU A 119 -3.98 -11.63 7.65
C LEU A 119 -3.51 -10.54 8.60
N LYS A 120 -3.17 -10.93 9.82
CA LYS A 120 -2.54 -10.07 10.83
C LYS A 120 -1.03 -10.09 10.62
N MET A 121 -0.42 -8.92 10.56
CA MET A 121 1.02 -8.74 10.38
C MET A 121 1.60 -8.00 11.60
N PRO A 122 2.16 -8.72 12.58
CA PRO A 122 2.72 -8.09 13.77
C PRO A 122 4.04 -7.35 13.45
N PRO A 123 4.48 -6.42 14.32
CA PRO A 123 5.75 -5.73 14.15
C PRO A 123 6.93 -6.70 14.01
N GLY A 124 7.89 -6.33 13.17
CA GLY A 124 9.08 -7.10 12.85
C GLY A 124 8.86 -8.26 11.86
N ARG A 125 7.62 -8.51 11.44
CA ARG A 125 7.32 -9.55 10.45
C ARG A 125 7.71 -9.09 9.05
N GLN A 126 8.65 -9.79 8.42
CA GLN A 126 9.08 -9.50 7.05
C GLN A 126 8.02 -9.97 6.07
N HIS A 127 7.56 -9.07 5.20
CA HIS A 127 6.49 -9.36 4.26
C HIS A 127 6.59 -8.59 2.93
N THR A 128 5.92 -9.13 1.91
CA THR A 128 5.70 -8.52 0.58
C THR A 128 4.38 -9.03 0.03
N PHE A 129 3.72 -8.25 -0.82
CA PHE A 129 2.51 -8.67 -1.50
C PHE A 129 2.51 -8.23 -2.96
N ALA A 130 1.86 -9.04 -3.81
CA ALA A 130 1.65 -8.73 -5.21
C ALA A 130 0.24 -9.12 -5.65
N ALA A 131 -0.38 -8.32 -6.50
CA ALA A 131 -1.65 -8.70 -7.12
C ALA A 131 -1.42 -9.79 -8.17
N VAL A 132 -2.24 -10.83 -8.13
CA VAL A 132 -2.21 -11.95 -9.06
C VAL A 132 -3.59 -12.16 -9.68
N ASN A 133 -3.63 -12.65 -10.92
CA ASN A 133 -4.88 -12.92 -11.66
C ASN A 133 -5.77 -11.67 -11.85
N GLY A 134 -5.16 -10.49 -11.94
CA GLY A 134 -5.84 -9.20 -12.09
C GLY A 134 -5.39 -8.16 -11.07
N PRO A 135 -5.96 -6.95 -11.10
CA PRO A 135 -5.73 -5.94 -10.07
C PRO A 135 -6.34 -6.36 -8.73
N ALA A 136 -5.78 -5.85 -7.64
CA ALA A 136 -6.24 -6.15 -6.29
C ALA A 136 -6.37 -4.88 -5.44
N LEU A 137 -7.25 -4.94 -4.44
CA LEU A 137 -7.45 -3.90 -3.44
C LEU A 137 -7.39 -4.51 -2.05
N ILE A 138 -6.49 -3.98 -1.22
CA ILE A 138 -6.28 -4.41 0.16
C ILE A 138 -6.71 -3.26 1.08
N LEU A 139 -7.43 -3.57 2.15
CA LEU A 139 -7.62 -2.65 3.27
C LEU A 139 -6.57 -2.96 4.33
N GLU A 140 -5.75 -1.96 4.67
CA GLU A 140 -4.88 -1.97 5.83
C GLU A 140 -5.61 -1.30 7.01
N VAL A 141 -5.64 -1.98 8.16
CA VAL A 141 -6.03 -1.40 9.46
C VAL A 141 -4.89 -1.59 10.42
N SER A 142 -4.35 -0.50 10.95
CA SER A 142 -3.06 -0.54 11.63
C SER A 142 -2.92 0.47 12.78
N LEU A 143 -1.84 0.30 13.54
CA LEU A 143 -1.25 1.40 14.31
C LEU A 143 -0.78 2.52 13.35
N PRO A 144 -0.54 3.75 13.85
CA PRO A 144 -0.18 4.87 13.00
C PRO A 144 1.02 4.59 12.10
N SER A 145 0.92 5.05 10.85
CA SER A 145 2.01 5.08 9.89
C SER A 145 2.91 6.27 10.23
N VAL A 146 4.16 6.01 10.65
CA VAL A 146 5.11 7.04 11.07
C VAL A 146 6.43 6.96 10.28
N PRO A 147 7.17 8.07 10.12
CA PRO A 147 8.46 8.05 9.43
C PRO A 147 9.49 7.16 10.13
N ASN A 148 10.37 6.56 9.34
CA ASN A 148 11.44 5.64 9.75
C ASN A 148 10.95 4.35 10.43
N ASP A 149 9.72 3.93 10.14
CA ASP A 149 9.19 2.64 10.63
C ASP A 149 9.18 1.55 9.56
N ASN A 150 9.50 1.86 8.31
CA ASN A 150 9.53 0.87 7.22
C ASN A 150 10.98 0.45 6.94
N PHE A 151 11.25 -0.85 7.08
CA PHE A 151 12.59 -1.41 6.89
C PHE A 151 12.59 -2.36 5.68
N PHE A 152 13.04 -1.86 4.54
CA PHE A 152 13.10 -2.57 3.28
C PHE A 152 14.35 -3.45 3.17
N GLU A 153 14.21 -4.61 2.53
CA GLU A 153 15.37 -5.43 2.14
C GLU A 153 16.22 -4.75 1.06
N ASP A 154 15.57 -4.11 0.08
CA ASP A 154 16.25 -3.32 -0.95
C ASP A 154 16.76 -1.99 -0.39
N LYS A 155 18.09 -1.88 -0.26
CA LYS A 155 18.76 -0.72 0.32
C LYS A 155 18.79 0.51 -0.58
N ARG A 156 18.27 0.41 -1.81
CA ARG A 156 18.07 1.56 -2.72
C ARG A 156 16.84 2.38 -2.35
N ILE A 157 15.88 1.79 -1.64
CA ILE A 157 14.67 2.48 -1.17
C ILE A 157 15.03 3.35 0.03
N GLY A 158 14.62 4.61 0.03
CA GLY A 158 14.79 5.48 1.19
C GLY A 158 16.24 5.74 1.61
N ASN A 159 16.46 5.91 2.91
CA ASN A 159 17.80 6.05 3.49
C ASN A 159 18.37 4.68 3.85
N ARG A 160 19.00 4.00 2.86
CA ARG A 160 19.57 2.65 3.02
C ARG A 160 18.53 1.61 3.46
N GLY A 161 17.36 1.63 2.82
CA GLY A 161 16.24 0.72 3.10
C GLY A 161 15.36 1.17 4.26
N VAL A 162 15.37 2.45 4.64
CA VAL A 162 14.52 2.98 5.72
C VAL A 162 13.69 4.14 5.19
N LEU A 163 12.36 4.04 5.36
CA LEU A 163 11.37 5.10 5.10
C LEU A 163 10.55 5.43 6.35
#